data_AF-A0A969UUX8-F1
#
_entry.id   AF-A0A969UUX8-F1
#
_cell.length_a   1.000
_cell.length_b   1.000
_cell.length_c   1.000
_cell.angle_alpha   90.00
_cell.angle_beta   90.00
_cell.angle_gamma   90.00
#
_symmetry.space_group_name_H-M   'P 1'
#
loop_
_entity.id
_entity.type
_entity.pdbx_description
1 polymer ?
#
loop_
_entity_poly.entity_id
_entity_poly.type
_entity_poly.pdbx_seq_one_letter_code
_entity_poly.pdbx_strand_id
1 'polypeptide(L)' 'MHSTLTDPIPEIAKLAQSKGCTLRAIATEESLLYWVENHYFIGKPYVCLAELTQFIQRLPLAT' A
#
# COMPACT_ATOMS: atom_id res chain seq x y z
N MET A 1 6.57 26.25 15.19
CA MET A 1 7.35 25.16 14.57
C MET A 1 6.37 24.23 13.91
N HIS A 2 6.26 24.24 12.58
CA HIS A 2 5.35 23.37 11.83
C HIS A 2 6.02 22.00 11.71
N SER A 3 5.53 20.99 12.45
CA SER A 3 5.88 19.60 12.21
C SER A 3 5.36 19.20 10.83
N THR A 4 6.26 19.00 9.87
CA THR A 4 5.95 18.28 8.64
C THR A 4 5.76 16.81 9.01
N LEU A 5 4.55 16.46 9.42
CA LEU A 5 4.07 15.08 9.32
C LEU A 5 4.02 14.79 7.82
N THR A 6 5.10 14.26 7.27
CA THR A 6 5.09 13.70 5.93
C THR A 6 4.06 12.58 5.97
N ASP A 7 2.88 12.81 5.40
CA ASP A 7 1.86 11.77 5.32
C ASP A 7 2.52 10.51 4.75
N PRO A 8 2.45 9.34 5.41
CA PRO A 8 3.10 8.13 4.92
C PRO A 8 2.44 7.59 3.65
N ILE A 9 1.23 8.05 3.34
CA ILE A 9 0.37 7.54 2.26
C ILE A 9 1.00 7.69 0.87
N PRO A 10 1.58 8.84 0.46
CA PRO A 10 2.17 9.01 -0.86
C PRO A 10 3.41 8.13 -1.08
N GLU A 11 4.22 7.87 -0.05
CA GLU A 11 5.39 7.00 -0.16
C GLU A 11 4.98 5.53 -0.32
N ILE A 12 3.99 5.08 0.45
CA ILE A 12 3.45 3.72 0.34
C ILE A 12 2.76 3.52 -1.02
N ALA A 13 2.07 4.53 -1.55
CA ALA A 13 1.47 4.48 -2.89
C ALA A 13 2.52 4.34 -4.00
N LYS A 14 3.64 5.08 -3.90
CA LYS A 14 4.79 4.92 -4.82
C LYS A 14 5.40 3.53 -4.74
N LEU A 15 5.55 3.00 -3.52
CA LEU A 15 6.05 1.64 -3.31
C LEU A 15 5.13 0.59 -3.95
N ALA A 16 3.81 0.71 -3.75
CA ALA A 16 2.83 -0.17 -4.39
C ALA A 16 2.95 -0.12 -5.93
N GLN A 17 3.08 1.07 -6.51
CA GLN A 17 3.24 1.25 -7.95
C GLN A 17 4.51 0.59 -8.48
N SER A 18 5.64 0.72 -7.77
CA SER A 18 6.89 0.03 -8.12
C SER A 18 6.79 -1.49 -8.08
N LYS A 19 5.86 -2.02 -7.27
CA LYS A 19 5.52 -3.45 -7.17
C LYS A 19 4.40 -3.87 -8.12
N GLY A 20 3.96 -2.97 -9.01
CA GLY A 20 2.93 -3.26 -9.99
C GLY A 20 1.50 -3.27 -9.45
N CYS A 21 1.31 -2.72 -8.25
CA CYS A 21 0.02 -2.62 -7.60
C CYS A 21 -0.46 -1.17 -7.59
N THR A 22 -1.76 -0.99 -7.48
CA THR A 22 -2.36 0.31 -7.17
C THR A 22 -2.81 0.25 -5.72
N LEU A 23 -2.35 1.21 -4.91
CA LEU A 23 -2.80 1.38 -3.54
C LEU A 23 -3.74 2.58 -3.48
N ARG A 24 -4.91 2.39 -2.88
CA ARG A 24 -5.78 3.48 -2.44
C ARG A 24 -5.86 3.41 -0.93
N ALA A 25 -5.62 4.53 -0.26
CA ALA A 25 -5.80 4.64 1.18
C ALA A 25 -6.91 5.65 1.46
N ILE A 26 -7.83 5.30 2.35
CA ILE A 26 -8.93 6.16 2.79
C ILE A 26 -8.78 6.32 4.30
N ALA A 27 -8.49 7.54 4.74
CA ALA A 27 -8.53 7.89 6.15
C ALA A 27 -9.99 8.17 6.54
N THR A 28 -10.47 7.47 7.55
CA THR A 28 -11.71 7.77 8.27
C THR A 28 -11.36 8.36 9.64
N GLU A 29 -12.35 8.85 10.38
CA GLU A 29 -12.13 9.47 11.70
C GLU A 29 -11.47 8.51 12.71
N GLU A 30 -11.67 7.20 12.54
CA GLU A 30 -11.22 6.17 13.50
C GLU A 30 -10.27 5.14 12.87
N SER A 31 -10.03 5.19 11.55
CA SER A 31 -9.31 4.12 10.87
C SER A 31 -8.65 4.55 9.56
N LEU A 32 -7.72 3.74 9.09
CA LEU A 32 -7.07 3.88 7.79
C LEU A 32 -7.32 2.61 6.99
N LEU A 33 -8.13 2.75 5.95
CA LEU A 33 -8.51 1.65 5.07
C LEU A 33 -7.58 1.61 3.86
N TYR A 34 -7.01 0.44 3.58
CA TYR A 34 -6.16 0.24 2.42
C TYR A 34 -6.82 -0.71 1.42
N TRP A 35 -6.89 -0.28 0.16
CA TRP A 35 -7.30 -1.09 -0.98
C TRP A 35 -6.09 -1.32 -1.89
N VAL A 36 -5.63 -2.56 -1.99
CA VAL A 36 -4.51 -2.96 -2.85
C VAL A 36 -5.06 -3.72 -4.05
N GLU A 37 -4.94 -3.13 -5.23
CA GLU A 37 -5.31 -3.75 -6.49
C GLU A 37 -4.06 -4.21 -7.23
N ASN A 38 -3.97 -5.51 -7.52
CA ASN A 38 -2.84 -6.09 -8.23
C ASN A 38 -3.22 -6.35 -9.69
N HIS A 39 -2.49 -5.71 -10.62
CA HIS A 39 -2.74 -5.83 -12.06
C HIS A 39 -1.81 -6.83 -12.76
N TYR A 40 -0.87 -7.45 -12.04
CA TYR A 40 0.22 -8.26 -12.61
C TYR A 40 -0.13 -9.73 -12.84
N PHE A 41 -1.27 -10.22 -12.37
CA PHE A 41 -1.62 -11.64 -12.52
C PHE A 41 -2.05 -12.04 -13.93
N ILE A 42 -2.16 -11.11 -14.88
CA ILE A 42 -2.34 -11.44 -16.29
C ILE A 42 -0.99 -11.86 -16.89
N GLY A 43 -0.65 -13.16 -16.78
CA GLY A 43 0.44 -13.79 -17.51
C GLY A 43 1.78 -13.99 -16.77
N LYS A 44 1.93 -13.53 -15.52
CA LYS A 44 3.11 -13.82 -14.67
C LYS A 44 2.67 -14.39 -13.33
N PRO A 45 2.45 -15.71 -13.24
CA PRO A 45 1.75 -16.29 -12.12
C PRO A 45 2.69 -16.41 -10.91
N TYR A 46 2.30 -15.77 -9.81
CA TYR A 46 2.71 -16.05 -8.42
C TYR A 46 4.13 -15.74 -7.96
N VAL A 47 5.10 -15.46 -8.84
CA VAL A 47 6.49 -15.17 -8.41
C VAL A 47 6.56 -13.99 -7.43
N CYS A 48 5.71 -12.98 -7.61
CA CYS A 48 5.67 -11.78 -6.76
C CYS A 48 4.62 -11.86 -5.63
N LEU A 49 3.94 -13.01 -5.45
CA LEU A 49 2.86 -13.13 -4.45
C LEU A 49 3.41 -12.97 -3.02
N ALA A 50 4.56 -13.57 -2.72
CA ALA A 50 5.19 -13.46 -1.41
C ALA A 50 5.58 -12.00 -1.08
N GLU A 51 6.12 -11.28 -2.06
CA GLU A 51 6.45 -9.86 -1.90
C GLU A 51 5.21 -8.99 -1.68
N LEU A 52 4.10 -9.29 -2.38
CA LEU A 52 2.82 -8.62 -2.17
C LEU A 52 2.29 -8.85 -0.76
N THR A 53 2.32 -10.10 -0.27
CA THR A 53 1.89 -10.42 1.09
C THR A 53 2.73 -9.68 2.13
N GLN A 54 4.05 -9.66 1.97
CA GLN A 54 4.95 -8.91 2.86
C GLN A 54 4.67 -7.40 2.81
N PHE A 55 4.37 -6.85 1.63
CA PHE A 55 3.98 -5.44 1.50
C PHE A 55 2.70 -5.14 2.28
N ILE A 56 1.65 -5.95 2.12
CA ILE A 56 0.37 -5.78 2.83
C ILE A 56 0.57 -5.87 4.36
N GLN A 57 1.38 -6.82 4.82
CA GLN A 57 1.69 -6.99 6.25
C GLN A 57 2.43 -5.80 6.88
N ARG A 58 3.10 -4.98 6.06
CA ARG A 58 3.85 -3.79 6.50
C ARG A 58 3.03 -2.51 6.44
N LEU A 59 1.80 -2.56 5.91
CA LEU A 59 0.91 -1.40 5.92
C LEU A 59 0.64 -1.00 7.38
N PRO A 60 0.70 0.29 7.71
CA PRO A 60 0.34 0.78 9.04
C PRO A 60 -1.06 0.28 9.39
N LEU A 61 -1.19 -0.47 10.49
CA LEU A 61 -2.52 -0.77 11.00
C LEU A 61 -3.01 0.48 11.72
N ALA A 62 -4.19 0.98 11.36
CA ALA A 62 -4.85 1.96 12.19
C ALA A 62 -5.25 1.28 13.50
N THR A 63 -4.73 1.81 14.61
CA THR A 63 -5.13 1.49 15.98
C THR A 63 -6.16 2.46 16.48
#